data_AF-A0A1B9LAF9-F1
#
_entry.id   AF-A0A1B9LAF9-F1
#
_cell.length_a   1.000
_cell.length_b   1.000
_cell.length_c   1.000
_cell.angle_alpha   90.00
_cell.angle_beta   90.00
_cell.angle_gamma   90.00
#
_symmetry.space_group_name_H-M   'P 1'
#
loop_
_entity.id
_entity.type
_entity.pdbx_description
1 polymer ?
#
loop_
_entity_poly.entity_id
_entity_poly.type
_entity_poly.pdbx_seq_one_letter_code
_entity_poly.pdbx_strand_id
1 'polypeptide(L)'
;MNKELDFWTLYNLVEEFFQGKGEIVSITQSEQTINCLLYGAFVFKCGIEMPRNNYFSAISIDSQFYVRNLFGKEISLNNNKEDIIKNLELVDKYCQLRLPDKYLEEYFKGINN
;
A
#
# COMPACT_ATOMS: atom_id res chain seq x y z
N MET A 1 9.30 -24.10 6.02
CA MET A 1 9.63 -23.13 7.07
C MET A 1 9.10 -21.79 6.58
N ASN A 2 7.97 -21.32 7.12
CA ASN A 2 7.44 -20.00 6.73
C ASN A 2 8.43 -18.95 7.22
N LYS A 3 9.06 -18.25 6.29
CA LYS A 3 9.95 -17.14 6.61
C LYS A 3 9.05 -16.06 7.22
N GLU A 4 9.35 -15.69 8.46
CA GLU A 4 8.69 -14.59 9.15
C GLU A 4 8.78 -13.34 8.27
N LEU A 5 7.67 -12.63 8.07
CA LEU A 5 7.67 -11.39 7.30
C LEU A 5 8.55 -10.38 8.05
N ASP A 6 9.64 -9.97 7.42
CA ASP A 6 10.48 -8.88 7.91
C ASP A 6 10.21 -7.59 7.14
N PHE A 7 10.55 -6.46 7.76
CA PHE A 7 10.30 -5.13 7.21
C PHE A 7 10.89 -4.94 5.80
N TRP A 8 12.08 -5.45 5.51
CA TRP A 8 12.71 -5.30 4.21
C TRP A 8 12.08 -6.20 3.14
N THR A 9 11.63 -7.40 3.53
CA THR A 9 10.79 -8.23 2.66
C THR A 9 9.48 -7.51 2.30
N LEU A 10 8.83 -6.85 3.27
CA LEU A 10 7.63 -6.05 2.99
C LEU A 10 7.94 -4.83 2.12
N TYR A 11 9.03 -4.12 2.40
CA TYR A 11 9.49 -2.97 1.62
C TYR A 11 9.65 -3.33 0.15
N ASN A 12 10.43 -4.37 -0.15
CA ASN A 12 10.68 -4.80 -1.53
C ASN A 12 9.38 -5.18 -2.24
N LEU A 13 8.46 -5.85 -1.52
CA LEU A 13 7.17 -6.24 -2.09
C LEU A 13 6.30 -5.04 -2.45
N VAL A 14 6.25 -4.03 -1.59
CA VAL A 14 5.48 -2.80 -1.79
C VAL A 14 6.09 -1.96 -2.91
N GLU A 15 7.42 -1.83 -2.93
CA GLU A 15 8.17 -1.11 -3.97
C GLU A 15 7.97 -1.75 -5.35
N GLU A 16 8.15 -3.07 -5.46
CA GLU A 16 7.96 -3.81 -6.70
C GLU A 16 6.51 -3.71 -7.20
N PHE A 17 5.52 -3.87 -6.31
CA PHE A 17 4.12 -3.86 -6.70
C PHE A 17 3.63 -2.48 -7.19
N PHE A 18 4.08 -1.40 -6.55
CA PHE A 18 3.66 -0.03 -6.89
C PHE A 18 4.64 0.71 -7.81
N GLN A 19 5.66 0.02 -8.33
CA GLN A 19 6.54 0.60 -9.33
C GLN A 19 5.72 1.17 -10.50
N GLY A 20 5.92 2.46 -10.81
CA GLY A 20 5.17 3.17 -11.85
C GLY A 20 3.70 3.51 -11.50
N LYS A 21 3.22 3.16 -10.30
CA LYS A 21 1.88 3.52 -9.79
C LYS A 21 1.95 4.51 -8.63
N GLY A 22 3.08 4.61 -7.96
CA GLY A 22 3.31 5.54 -6.88
C GLY A 22 4.78 5.59 -6.47
N GLU A 23 5.05 6.35 -5.42
CA GLU A 23 6.38 6.50 -4.85
C GLU A 23 6.35 6.27 -3.35
N ILE A 24 7.42 5.69 -2.80
CA ILE A 24 7.62 5.59 -1.35
C ILE A 24 8.07 6.97 -0.86
N VAL A 25 7.23 7.62 -0.04
CA VAL A 25 7.50 8.99 0.46
C VAL A 25 8.21 9.00 1.80
N SER A 26 8.06 7.93 2.60
CA SER A 26 8.77 7.80 3.87
C SER A 26 8.77 6.37 4.38
N ILE A 27 9.80 6.04 5.14
CA ILE A 27 9.88 4.81 5.93
C ILE A 27 10.17 5.17 7.39
N THR A 28 9.55 4.45 8.32
CA THR A 28 9.82 4.58 9.75
C THR A 28 10.16 3.19 10.28
N GLN A 29 11.45 2.88 10.33
CA GLN A 29 11.94 1.54 10.68
C GLN A 29 11.58 1.12 12.11
N SER A 30 11.59 2.05 13.07
CA SER A 30 11.18 1.78 14.46
C SER A 30 9.71 1.39 14.58
N GLU A 31 8.87 1.91 13.68
CA GLU A 31 7.43 1.61 13.60
C GLU A 31 7.11 0.57 12.50
N GLN A 32 8.14 0.04 11.84
CA GLN A 32 8.02 -0.85 10.68
C GLN A 32 6.96 -0.39 9.67
N THR A 33 6.96 0.90 9.36
CA THR A 33 5.93 1.56 8.54
C THR A 33 6.52 2.10 7.24
N ILE A 34 5.75 1.98 6.16
CA ILE A 34 6.02 2.52 4.83
C ILE A 34 4.83 3.40 4.46
N ASN A 35 5.09 4.63 4.02
CA ASN A 35 4.08 5.48 3.41
C ASN A 35 4.41 5.66 1.93
N CYS A 36 3.39 5.49 1.08
CA CYS A 36 3.48 5.69 -0.37
C CYS A 36 2.49 6.77 -0.81
N LEU A 37 2.87 7.57 -1.80
CA LEU A 37 1.93 8.40 -2.55
C LEU A 37 1.56 7.66 -3.83
N LEU A 38 0.34 7.10 -3.85
CA LEU A 38 -0.19 6.37 -5.00
C LEU A 38 -0.90 7.34 -5.94
N TYR A 39 -0.59 7.24 -7.23
CA TYR A 39 -1.19 8.02 -8.31
C TYR A 39 -1.06 9.54 -8.13
N GLY A 40 -0.10 10.01 -7.33
CA GLY A 40 0.00 11.43 -6.94
C GLY A 40 -1.20 11.95 -6.13
N ALA A 41 -2.09 11.06 -5.65
CA ALA A 41 -3.40 11.45 -5.13
C ALA A 41 -3.77 10.80 -3.78
N PHE A 42 -3.23 9.62 -3.46
CA PHE A 42 -3.58 8.90 -2.24
C PHE A 42 -2.37 8.58 -1.38
N VAL A 43 -2.43 8.94 -0.11
CA VAL A 43 -1.44 8.48 0.86
C VAL A 43 -1.83 7.08 1.33
N PHE A 44 -1.04 6.09 0.95
CA PHE A 44 -1.16 4.72 1.40
C PHE A 44 -0.15 4.45 2.51
N LYS A 45 -0.61 3.93 3.63
CA LYS A 45 0.22 3.54 4.77
C LYS A 45 0.14 2.04 4.93
N CYS A 46 1.29 1.36 5.00
CA CYS A 46 1.36 -0.06 5.33
C CYS A 46 2.56 -0.36 6.23
N GLY A 47 2.58 -1.55 6.81
CA GLY A 47 3.65 -1.93 7.69
C GLY A 47 3.39 -3.23 8.43
N ILE A 48 4.18 -3.45 9.47
CA ILE A 48 4.12 -4.62 10.33
C ILE A 48 3.73 -4.17 11.75
N GLU A 49 2.60 -4.67 12.25
CA GLU A 49 2.13 -4.41 13.61
C GLU A 49 2.95 -5.23 14.61
N MET A 50 3.61 -4.55 15.55
CA MET A 50 4.26 -5.19 16.70
C MET A 50 3.32 -5.23 17.90
N PRO A 51 3.34 -6.29 18.74
CA PRO A 51 4.27 -7.43 18.69
C PRO A 51 3.77 -8.62 17.85
N ARG A 52 2.58 -8.54 17.24
CA ARG A 52 1.93 -9.68 16.57
C ARG A 52 2.55 -10.08 15.24
N ASN A 53 3.40 -9.21 14.68
CA ASN A 53 4.03 -9.37 13.38
C ASN A 53 3.02 -9.60 12.24
N ASN A 54 1.91 -8.86 12.30
CA ASN A 54 0.86 -8.89 11.28
C ASN A 54 1.04 -7.72 10.32
N TYR A 55 0.83 -7.97 9.03
CA TYR A 55 0.71 -6.89 8.07
C TYR A 55 -0.51 -6.01 8.42
N PHE A 56 -0.34 -4.70 8.29
CA PHE A 56 -1.45 -3.76 8.25
C PHE A 56 -1.33 -2.85 7.04
N SER A 57 -2.46 -2.36 6.55
CA SER A 57 -2.46 -1.22 5.65
C SER A 57 -3.76 -0.43 5.67
N ALA A 58 -3.69 0.80 5.16
CA ALA A 58 -4.81 1.73 5.06
C ALA A 58 -4.52 2.85 4.07
N ILE A 59 -5.56 3.48 3.53
CA ILE A 59 -5.45 4.80 2.90
C ILE A 59 -5.60 5.86 3.99
N SER A 60 -4.62 6.75 4.12
CA SER A 60 -4.65 7.92 5.02
C SER A 60 -5.47 9.03 4.36
N ILE A 61 -6.47 9.56 5.08
CA ILE A 61 -7.17 10.79 4.68
C ILE A 61 -6.47 11.99 5.33
N ASP A 62 -6.12 11.84 6.61
CA ASP A 62 -5.28 12.77 7.37
C ASP A 62 -4.49 11.99 8.45
N SER A 63 -4.03 12.68 9.50
CA SER A 63 -3.25 12.08 10.60
C SER A 63 -4.08 11.21 11.55
N GLN A 64 -5.41 11.27 11.51
CA GLN A 64 -6.31 10.57 12.44
C GLN A 64 -7.29 9.63 11.73
N PHE A 65 -7.61 9.88 10.47
CA PHE A 65 -8.61 9.13 9.71
C PHE A 65 -7.97 8.24 8.65
N TYR A 66 -8.33 6.96 8.73
CA TYR A 66 -7.82 5.89 7.89
C TYR A 66 -8.97 5.11 7.27
N VAL A 67 -8.90 4.87 5.95
CA VAL A 67 -9.80 3.94 5.27
C VAL A 67 -9.16 2.55 5.29
N ARG A 68 -9.74 1.65 6.08
CA ARG A 68 -9.33 0.23 6.18
C ARG A 68 -10.34 -0.73 5.55
N ASN A 69 -11.55 -0.25 5.31
CA ASN A 69 -12.60 -0.99 4.61
C ASN A 69 -12.67 -0.50 3.16
N LEU A 70 -12.24 -1.34 2.23
CA LEU A 70 -12.22 -1.05 0.80
C LEU A 70 -13.28 -1.93 0.13
N PHE A 71 -14.33 -1.31 -0.41
CA PHE A 71 -15.47 -2.01 -1.05
C PHE A 71 -16.22 -2.98 -0.12
N GLY A 72 -16.40 -2.63 1.15
CA GLY A 72 -17.03 -3.52 2.13
C GLY A 72 -16.10 -4.62 2.65
N LYS A 73 -14.86 -4.70 2.16
CA LYS A 73 -13.86 -5.69 2.57
C LYS A 73 -12.84 -5.05 3.49
N GLU A 74 -12.59 -5.68 4.63
CA GLU A 74 -11.48 -5.32 5.49
C GLU A 74 -10.17 -5.85 4.90
N ILE A 75 -9.10 -5.06 5.06
CA ILE A 75 -7.74 -5.49 4.77
C ILE A 75 -7.37 -6.62 5.72
N SER A 76 -6.88 -7.72 5.16
CA SER A 76 -6.55 -8.91 5.94
C SER A 76 -5.27 -8.68 6.77
N LEU A 77 -5.32 -9.00 8.05
CA LEU A 77 -4.17 -8.96 8.98
C LEU A 77 -3.37 -10.27 8.90
N ASN A 78 -2.78 -10.55 7.74
CA ASN A 78 -2.02 -11.78 7.46
C ASN A 78 -0.58 -11.46 7.07
N ASN A 79 0.37 -12.31 7.46
CA ASN A 79 1.80 -12.11 7.21
C ASN A 79 2.37 -12.96 6.06
N ASN A 80 1.53 -13.69 5.33
CA ASN A 80 1.98 -14.43 4.15
C ASN A 80 1.96 -13.54 2.90
N LYS A 81 2.94 -13.76 2.01
CA LYS A 81 3.16 -12.94 0.80
C LYS A 81 1.92 -12.85 -0.10
N GLU A 82 1.21 -13.96 -0.31
CA GLU A 82 0.06 -14.02 -1.21
C GLU A 82 -1.10 -13.14 -0.73
N ASP A 83 -1.40 -13.17 0.57
CA ASP A 83 -2.46 -12.34 1.12
C ASP A 83 -2.07 -10.86 1.20
N ILE A 84 -0.79 -10.56 1.40
CA ILE A 84 -0.29 -9.18 1.30
C ILE A 84 -0.49 -8.66 -0.12
N ILE A 85 -0.13 -9.43 -1.14
CA ILE A 85 -0.35 -9.04 -2.55
C ILE A 85 -1.84 -8.77 -2.81
N LYS A 86 -2.75 -9.63 -2.34
CA LYS A 86 -4.20 -9.41 -2.48
C LYS A 86 -4.66 -8.11 -1.82
N ASN A 87 -4.09 -7.76 -0.66
CA ASN A 87 -4.38 -6.48 -0.02
C ASN A 87 -3.87 -5.30 -0.87
N LEU A 88 -2.66 -5.40 -1.45
CA LEU A 88 -2.12 -4.38 -2.35
C LEU A 88 -2.97 -4.21 -3.61
N GLU A 89 -3.46 -5.31 -4.21
CA GLU A 89 -4.39 -5.29 -5.34
C GLU A 89 -5.73 -4.63 -4.98
N LEU A 90 -6.24 -4.87 -3.78
CA LEU A 90 -7.47 -4.24 -3.30
C LEU A 90 -7.30 -2.73 -3.16
N VAL A 91 -6.17 -2.29 -2.62
CA VAL A 91 -5.77 -0.88 -2.49
C VAL A 91 -5.62 -0.24 -3.87
N ASP A 92 -4.88 -0.90 -4.77
CA ASP A 92 -4.66 -0.45 -6.14
C ASP A 92 -5.99 -0.19 -6.87
N LYS A 93 -6.87 -1.19 -6.85
CA LYS A 93 -8.21 -1.10 -7.42
C LYS A 93 -9.05 0.00 -6.78
N TYR A 94 -8.94 0.19 -5.46
CA TYR A 94 -9.66 1.24 -4.74
C TYR A 94 -9.25 2.64 -5.19
N CYS A 95 -7.95 2.86 -5.39
CA CYS A 95 -7.41 4.12 -5.86
C CYS A 95 -7.80 4.39 -7.32
N GLN A 96 -7.62 3.42 -8.22
CA GLN A 96 -7.95 3.57 -9.63
C GLN A 96 -9.43 3.91 -9.85
N LEU A 97 -10.35 3.21 -9.16
CA LEU A 97 -11.79 3.46 -9.30
C LEU A 97 -12.25 4.83 -8.77
N ARG A 98 -11.42 5.55 -8.01
CA ARG A 98 -11.72 6.90 -7.53
C ARG A 98 -11.13 8.00 -8.38
N LEU A 99 -10.27 7.65 -9.33
CA LEU A 99 -9.67 8.59 -10.26
C LEU A 99 -10.41 8.53 -11.60
N PRO A 100 -10.67 9.68 -12.25
CA PRO A 100 -11.19 9.66 -13.60
C PRO A 100 -10.22 8.98 -14.57
N ASP A 101 -10.73 8.27 -15.58
CA ASP A 101 -9.90 7.61 -16.60
C ASP A 101 -8.90 8.59 -17.25
N LYS A 102 -9.36 9.81 -17.57
CA LYS A 102 -8.50 10.88 -18.12
C LYS A 102 -7.33 11.25 -17.20
N TYR A 103 -7.53 11.19 -15.88
CA TYR A 103 -6.45 11.44 -14.92
C TYR A 103 -5.42 10.31 -14.99
N LEU A 104 -5.87 9.06 -14.95
CA LEU A 104 -5.00 7.89 -15.01
C LEU A 104 -4.21 7.85 -16.33
N GLU A 105 -4.85 8.16 -17.45
CA GLU A 105 -4.20 8.28 -18.77
C GLU A 105 -3.04 9.29 -18.75
N GLU A 106 -3.28 10.50 -18.24
CA GLU A 106 -2.23 11.53 -18.17
C GLU A 106 -1.14 11.18 -17.15
N TYR A 107 -1.52 10.60 -16.00
CA TYR A 107 -0.57 10.14 -14.98
C TYR A 107 0.42 9.12 -15.57
N PHE A 108 -0.08 8.09 -16.26
CA PHE A 108 0.79 7.07 -16.85
C PHE A 108 1.58 7.57 -18.07
N LYS A 109 1.07 8.54 -18.84
CA LYS A 109 1.89 9.21 -19.88
C LYS A 109 3.09 9.93 -19.26
N GLY A 110 2.90 10.57 -18.11
CA GLY A 110 3.97 11.27 -17.39
C GLY A 110 5.11 10.36 -16.92
N ILE A 111 4.82 9.08 -16.64
CA ILE A 111 5.80 8.09 -16.14
C ILE A 111 6.58 7.40 -17.29
N ASN A 112 5.98 7.28 -18.46
CA ASN A 112 6.58 6.60 -19.63
C ASN A 112 7.45 7.52 -20.51
N ASN A 113 7.66 8.77 -20.09
CA ASN A 113 8.54 9.75 -20.73
C ASN A 113 9.85 9.91 -19.95
#